data_AF-A0A819W6I1-F1
#
_entry.id   AF-A0A819W6I1-F1
#
_cell.length_a   1.000
_cell.length_b   1.000
_cell.length_c   1.000
_cell.angle_alpha   90.00
_cell.angle_beta   90.00
_cell.angle_gamma   90.00
#
_symmetry.space_group_name_H-M   'P 1'
#
loop_
_entity.id
_entity.type
_entity.pdbx_description
1 polymer ?
#
loop_
_entity_poly.entity_id
_entity_poly.type
_entity_poly.pdbx_seq_one_letter_code
_entity_poly.pdbx_strand_id
1 'polypeptide(L)'
;MSEIVWLQRQLDSGRRGVYKIDVLAQRLWTEIVLKPHFQKLIQVCLTSININRQSRLSSLDTKSIKFILDLYFDENSIDMMDDDIYMDSFEEKFLDIAEDFYCRKKLPIIESNDELLEYLKTTVQNIDFEINQARAYLPEEKPTLRIFTDLLKKKPFSNNILNVIVGKLQLLVSDENNYQELTALFEPIRELIKLKNELLKLIETHIYEKAMNTIESINDDLINNPLSYIQTIVNIHGKYLKLIQETFVGGQSLIVAFDRGYAKFINQNPVSKRISITMTLAEILARYCDSSLRKGNKAIKNDEWNEKLDNIIIIFSYLNDKDVFMKFYQKMLRKRLIDQLSL
;
A
#
# COMPACT_ATOMS: atom_id res chain seq x y z
N MET A 1 -59.56 27.67 -15.41
CA MET A 1 -58.85 26.37 -15.43
C MET A 1 -57.47 26.64 -14.88
N SER A 2 -57.08 26.00 -13.77
CA SER A 2 -55.72 26.13 -13.27
C SER A 2 -54.73 25.62 -14.32
N GLU A 3 -53.56 26.24 -14.37
CA GLU A 3 -52.47 25.93 -15.32
C GLU A 3 -52.13 24.42 -15.32
N ILE A 4 -52.24 23.81 -14.14
CA ILE A 4 -52.07 22.37 -13.89
C ILE A 4 -53.11 21.52 -14.64
N VAL A 5 -54.38 21.94 -14.67
CA VAL A 5 -55.49 21.23 -15.33
C VAL A 5 -55.40 21.34 -16.85
N TRP A 6 -54.85 22.44 -17.38
CA TRP A 6 -54.59 22.58 -18.81
C TRP A 6 -53.41 21.71 -19.26
N LEU A 7 -52.32 21.69 -18.49
CA LEU A 7 -51.15 20.86 -18.75
C LEU A 7 -51.48 19.36 -18.74
N GLN A 8 -52.23 18.88 -17.74
CA GLN A 8 -52.70 17.49 -17.70
C GLN A 8 -53.53 17.13 -18.95
N ARG A 9 -54.46 17.99 -19.37
CA ARG A 9 -55.25 17.77 -20.61
C ARG A 9 -54.40 17.73 -21.88
N GLN A 10 -53.31 18.50 -21.96
CA GLN A 10 -52.42 18.47 -23.12
C GLN A 10 -51.54 17.21 -23.14
N LEU A 11 -51.11 16.73 -21.98
CA LEU A 11 -50.41 15.44 -21.85
C LEU A 11 -51.35 14.26 -22.17
N ASP A 12 -52.58 14.28 -21.66
CA ASP A 12 -53.61 13.26 -21.91
C ASP A 12 -54.08 13.20 -23.38
N SER A 13 -53.93 14.30 -24.13
CA SER A 13 -54.22 14.37 -25.58
C SER A 13 -53.04 13.97 -26.47
N GLY A 14 -51.95 13.45 -25.88
CA GLY A 14 -50.83 12.86 -26.61
C GLY A 14 -49.81 13.85 -27.17
N ARG A 15 -49.92 15.14 -26.85
CA ARG A 15 -48.94 16.16 -27.26
C ARG A 15 -47.69 16.08 -26.37
N ARG A 16 -46.60 15.57 -26.93
CA ARG A 16 -45.28 15.60 -26.29
C ARG A 16 -44.66 16.99 -26.45
N GLY A 17 -44.01 17.51 -25.40
CA GLY A 17 -43.32 18.80 -25.44
C GLY A 17 -44.06 19.98 -24.78
N VAL A 18 -45.20 19.73 -24.13
CA VAL A 18 -45.92 20.76 -23.36
C VAL A 18 -45.42 20.72 -21.91
N TYR A 19 -44.71 21.76 -21.50
CA TYR A 19 -44.17 21.92 -20.16
C TYR A 19 -44.73 23.20 -19.52
N LYS A 20 -44.63 23.31 -18.19
CA LYS A 20 -44.80 24.61 -17.53
C LYS A 20 -43.79 25.62 -18.09
N ILE A 21 -44.14 26.90 -18.08
CA ILE A 21 -43.34 27.97 -18.72
C ILE A 21 -41.92 28.04 -18.14
N ASP A 22 -41.78 27.87 -16.83
CA ASP A 22 -40.52 27.80 -16.11
C ASP A 22 -39.63 26.64 -16.59
N VAL A 23 -40.19 25.43 -16.68
CA VAL A 23 -39.49 24.22 -17.17
C VAL A 23 -39.13 24.35 -18.65
N LEU A 24 -40.01 24.93 -19.46
CA LEU A 24 -39.75 25.17 -20.88
C LEU A 24 -38.62 26.18 -21.09
N ALA A 25 -38.61 27.27 -20.32
CA ALA A 25 -37.57 28.29 -20.38
C ALA A 25 -36.20 27.70 -19.99
N GLN A 26 -36.15 26.90 -18.92
CA GLN A 26 -34.93 26.21 -18.50
C GLN A 26 -34.43 25.25 -19.58
N ARG A 27 -35.31 24.46 -20.20
CA ARG A 27 -34.92 23.53 -21.27
C ARG A 27 -34.40 24.24 -22.51
N LEU A 28 -35.06 25.31 -22.95
CA LEU A 28 -34.61 26.11 -24.10
C LEU A 28 -33.27 26.78 -23.83
N TRP A 29 -33.07 27.29 -22.61
CA TRP A 29 -31.78 27.85 -22.19
C TRP A 29 -30.67 26.79 -22.23
N THR A 30 -30.91 25.61 -21.68
CA THR A 30 -29.94 24.52 -21.68
C THR A 30 -29.59 24.06 -23.10
N GLU A 31 -30.58 23.85 -23.96
CA GLU A 31 -30.39 23.37 -25.34
C GLU A 31 -29.71 24.40 -26.25
N ILE A 32 -30.12 25.67 -26.19
CA ILE A 32 -29.69 26.69 -27.15
C ILE A 32 -28.45 27.43 -26.67
N VAL A 33 -28.34 27.69 -25.37
CA VAL A 33 -27.30 28.57 -24.83
C VAL A 33 -26.16 27.76 -24.20
N LEU A 34 -26.46 26.74 -23.41
CA LEU A 34 -25.44 25.99 -22.68
C LEU A 34 -24.80 24.87 -23.51
N LYS A 35 -25.61 24.03 -24.20
CA LYS A 35 -25.10 22.90 -24.99
C LYS A 35 -23.99 23.25 -25.99
N PRO A 36 -24.10 24.30 -26.81
CA PRO A 36 -23.05 24.67 -27.76
C PRO A 36 -21.75 25.17 -27.11
N HIS A 37 -21.78 25.50 -25.82
CA HIS A 37 -20.67 26.11 -25.10
C HIS A 37 -20.08 25.22 -24.00
N PHE A 38 -20.72 24.11 -23.64
CA PHE A 38 -20.24 23.23 -22.58
C PHE A 38 -18.81 22.74 -22.79
N GLN A 39 -18.41 22.36 -24.01
CA GLN A 39 -17.04 21.94 -24.27
C GLN A 39 -16.01 23.05 -23.95
N LYS A 40 -16.34 24.31 -24.27
CA LYS A 40 -15.49 25.47 -23.93
C LYS A 40 -15.51 25.75 -22.43
N LEU A 41 -16.67 25.64 -21.77
CA LEU A 41 -16.80 25.83 -20.33
C LEU A 41 -16.00 24.79 -19.55
N ILE A 42 -16.08 23.51 -19.94
CA ILE A 42 -15.28 22.42 -19.37
C ILE A 42 -13.79 22.72 -19.55
N GLN A 43 -13.37 23.14 -20.75
CA GLN A 43 -11.98 23.52 -20.98
C GLN A 43 -11.53 24.70 -20.10
N VAL A 44 -12.41 25.68 -19.86
CA VAL A 44 -12.13 26.79 -18.93
C VAL A 44 -12.02 26.27 -17.49
N CYS A 45 -12.93 25.41 -17.04
CA CYS A 45 -12.84 24.79 -15.71
C CYS A 45 -11.52 24.03 -15.53
N LEU A 46 -11.15 23.19 -16.51
CA LEU A 46 -9.89 22.43 -16.48
C LEU A 46 -8.66 23.34 -16.48
N THR A 47 -8.67 24.43 -17.27
CA THR A 47 -7.55 25.39 -17.27
C THR A 47 -7.49 26.18 -15.96
N SER A 48 -8.62 26.59 -15.37
CA SER A 48 -8.65 27.24 -14.05
C SER A 48 -8.12 26.32 -12.95
N ILE A 49 -8.50 25.04 -12.96
CA ILE A 49 -7.95 24.03 -12.02
C ILE A 49 -6.44 23.91 -12.21
N ASN A 50 -5.95 23.82 -13.45
CA ASN A 50 -4.52 23.68 -13.73
C ASN A 50 -3.71 24.94 -13.34
N ILE A 51 -4.25 26.14 -13.56
CA ILE A 51 -3.63 27.40 -13.11
C ILE A 51 -3.56 27.45 -11.58
N ASN A 52 -4.60 26.97 -10.88
CA ASN A 52 -4.59 26.88 -9.42
C ASN A 52 -3.50 25.90 -8.92
N ARG A 53 -3.31 24.75 -9.58
CA ARG A 53 -2.22 23.81 -9.27
C ARG A 53 -0.83 24.46 -9.35
N GLN A 54 -0.60 25.30 -10.36
CA GLN A 54 0.67 25.99 -10.58
C GLN A 54 0.91 27.14 -9.61
N SER A 55 -0.09 27.99 -9.41
CA SER A 55 0.08 29.28 -8.74
C SER A 55 -0.31 29.29 -7.27
N ARG A 56 -1.28 28.46 -6.84
CA ARG A 56 -1.89 28.46 -5.49
C ARG A 56 -2.40 29.81 -4.97
N LEU A 57 -2.30 30.87 -5.76
CA LEU A 57 -2.61 32.26 -5.39
C LEU A 57 -4.06 32.61 -5.68
N SER A 58 -4.71 31.89 -6.59
CA SER A 58 -6.11 32.09 -6.96
C SER A 58 -7.00 31.28 -6.04
N SER A 59 -7.87 31.91 -5.25
CA SER A 59 -9.00 31.22 -4.64
C SER A 59 -9.84 30.65 -5.78
N LEU A 60 -9.67 29.36 -6.07
CA LEU A 60 -10.43 28.66 -7.10
C LEU A 60 -11.91 28.84 -6.77
N ASP A 61 -12.70 29.37 -7.70
CA ASP A 61 -14.14 29.49 -7.51
C ASP A 61 -14.80 28.11 -7.69
N THR A 62 -14.71 27.30 -6.63
CA THR A 62 -15.24 25.94 -6.58
C THR A 62 -16.76 25.91 -6.77
N LYS A 63 -17.47 27.00 -6.43
CA LYS A 63 -18.92 27.09 -6.59
C LYS A 63 -19.31 27.17 -8.06
N SER A 64 -18.63 28.01 -8.84
CA SER A 64 -18.88 28.12 -10.28
C SER A 64 -18.53 26.82 -11.03
N ILE A 65 -17.43 26.17 -10.65
CA ILE A 65 -17.05 24.87 -11.24
C ILE A 65 -18.09 23.82 -10.90
N LYS A 66 -18.49 23.72 -9.62
CA LYS A 66 -19.55 22.80 -9.19
C LYS A 66 -20.84 23.04 -9.97
N PHE A 67 -21.27 24.29 -10.07
CA PHE A 67 -22.48 24.65 -10.80
C PHE A 67 -22.43 24.24 -12.27
N ILE A 68 -21.30 24.43 -12.95
CA ILE A 68 -21.14 24.03 -14.36
C ILE A 68 -21.19 22.50 -14.49
N LEU A 69 -20.53 21.76 -13.59
CA LEU A 69 -20.54 20.29 -13.59
C LEU A 69 -21.94 19.74 -13.27
N ASP A 70 -22.59 20.25 -12.23
CA ASP A 70 -23.94 19.86 -11.84
C ASP A 70 -24.94 20.15 -12.98
N LEU A 71 -24.83 21.30 -13.65
CA LEU A 71 -25.69 21.63 -14.81
C LEU A 71 -25.43 20.76 -16.04
N TYR A 72 -24.19 20.38 -16.28
CA TYR A 72 -23.83 19.59 -17.45
C TYR A 72 -24.20 18.12 -17.28
N PHE A 73 -24.25 17.64 -16.03
CA PHE A 73 -24.50 16.25 -15.68
C PHE A 73 -25.81 16.04 -14.89
N ASP A 74 -26.73 17.02 -14.90
CA ASP A 74 -28.04 16.94 -14.24
C ASP A 74 -28.89 15.82 -14.86
N GLU A 75 -29.28 14.86 -14.02
CA GLU A 75 -30.13 13.71 -14.36
C GLU A 75 -31.50 14.13 -14.95
N ASN A 76 -31.95 15.35 -14.69
CA ASN A 76 -33.23 15.87 -15.20
C ASN A 76 -33.16 16.32 -16.66
N SER A 77 -31.97 16.35 -17.27
CA SER A 77 -31.83 16.58 -18.70
C SER A 77 -32.15 15.27 -19.45
N ILE A 78 -33.33 15.25 -20.06
CA ILE A 78 -34.04 14.09 -20.64
C ILE A 78 -33.25 13.32 -21.75
N ASP A 79 -31.98 13.61 -22.02
CA ASP A 79 -31.19 12.98 -23.09
C ASP A 79 -29.73 12.63 -22.73
N MET A 80 -29.28 12.64 -21.46
CA MET A 80 -27.88 12.28 -21.13
C MET A 80 -27.77 11.30 -19.97
N MET A 81 -28.26 10.08 -20.19
CA MET A 81 -27.96 8.86 -19.40
C MET A 81 -26.65 8.19 -19.85
N ASP A 82 -25.72 8.93 -20.44
CA ASP A 82 -24.46 8.37 -20.91
C ASP A 82 -23.36 8.77 -19.94
N ASP A 83 -23.09 7.91 -18.96
CA ASP A 83 -21.86 7.95 -18.16
C ASP A 83 -20.62 8.09 -19.06
N ASP A 84 -20.68 7.53 -20.28
CA ASP A 84 -19.67 7.66 -21.32
C ASP A 84 -19.40 9.13 -21.71
N ILE A 85 -20.42 9.99 -21.77
CA ILE A 85 -20.23 11.42 -22.06
C ILE A 85 -19.50 12.11 -20.91
N TYR A 86 -19.81 11.77 -19.65
CA TYR A 86 -19.08 12.30 -18.48
C TYR A 86 -17.60 11.91 -18.52
N MET A 87 -17.36 10.63 -18.79
CA MET A 87 -16.02 10.05 -18.88
C MET A 87 -15.19 10.74 -19.96
N ASP A 88 -15.67 10.75 -21.20
CA ASP A 88 -14.95 11.28 -22.38
C ASP A 88 -14.78 12.81 -22.34
N SER A 89 -15.78 13.52 -21.82
CA SER A 89 -15.79 14.98 -21.87
C SER A 89 -14.98 15.61 -20.74
N PHE A 90 -15.02 15.03 -19.54
CA PHE A 90 -14.46 15.63 -18.32
C PHE A 90 -13.52 14.71 -17.55
N GLU A 91 -13.95 13.52 -17.11
CA GLU A 91 -13.16 12.70 -16.17
C GLU A 91 -11.79 12.33 -16.74
N GLU A 92 -11.72 11.76 -17.94
CA GLU A 92 -10.45 11.34 -18.55
C GLU A 92 -9.48 12.52 -18.68
N LYS A 93 -9.97 13.66 -19.21
CA LYS A 93 -9.15 14.86 -19.38
C LYS A 93 -8.71 15.46 -18.04
N PHE A 94 -9.57 15.44 -17.03
CA PHE A 94 -9.26 15.92 -15.70
C PHE A 94 -8.15 15.09 -15.05
N LEU A 95 -8.25 13.76 -15.15
CA LEU A 95 -7.27 12.81 -14.65
C LEU A 95 -5.94 12.94 -15.42
N ASP A 96 -5.98 13.03 -16.74
CA ASP A 96 -4.79 13.18 -17.60
C ASP A 96 -4.01 14.45 -17.28
N ILE A 97 -4.71 15.60 -17.16
CA ILE A 97 -4.06 16.87 -16.81
C ILE A 97 -3.42 16.81 -15.42
N ALA A 98 -4.08 16.11 -14.47
CA ALA A 98 -3.52 15.91 -13.14
C ALA A 98 -2.28 15.02 -13.19
N GLU A 99 -2.36 13.88 -13.87
CA GLU A 99 -1.24 12.95 -14.03
C GLU A 99 -0.03 13.65 -14.67
N ASP A 100 -0.26 14.38 -15.76
CA ASP A 100 0.80 15.12 -16.46
C ASP A 100 1.46 16.17 -15.58
N PHE A 101 0.69 16.87 -14.75
CA PHE A 101 1.23 17.88 -13.83
C PHE A 101 2.20 17.26 -12.81
N TYR A 102 1.80 16.17 -12.16
CA TYR A 102 2.65 15.49 -11.17
C TYR A 102 3.83 14.76 -11.82
N CYS A 103 3.66 14.22 -13.03
CA CYS A 103 4.76 13.57 -13.77
C CYS A 103 5.81 14.57 -14.28
N ARG A 104 5.41 15.78 -14.71
CA ARG A 104 6.32 16.81 -15.22
C ARG A 104 7.04 17.57 -14.12
N LYS A 105 6.57 17.50 -12.88
CA LYS A 105 7.20 18.16 -11.74
C LYS A 105 8.63 17.64 -11.59
N LYS A 106 9.61 18.55 -11.67
CA LYS A 106 11.02 18.19 -11.50
C LYS A 106 11.30 17.87 -10.03
N LEU A 107 12.22 16.93 -9.81
CA LEU A 107 12.77 16.70 -8.49
C LEU A 107 13.63 17.93 -8.12
N PRO A 108 13.38 18.59 -6.97
CA PRO A 108 14.38 19.49 -6.42
C PRO A 108 15.69 18.75 -6.19
N ILE A 109 16.80 19.47 -6.13
CA ILE A 109 18.06 18.87 -5.69
C ILE A 109 17.86 18.49 -4.23
N ILE A 110 17.89 17.18 -3.94
CA ILE A 110 17.79 16.65 -2.58
C ILE A 110 19.18 16.15 -2.22
N GLU A 111 19.87 16.84 -1.33
CA GLU A 111 21.18 16.44 -0.83
C GLU A 111 21.03 15.73 0.52
N SER A 112 20.27 16.32 1.45
CA SER A 112 20.07 15.79 2.80
C SER A 112 18.82 14.90 2.96
N ASN A 113 18.74 14.17 4.08
CA ASN A 113 17.56 13.37 4.44
C ASN A 113 16.42 14.25 4.97
N ASP A 114 16.73 15.38 5.59
CA ASP A 114 15.74 16.37 6.04
C ASP A 114 15.02 17.02 4.84
N GLU A 115 15.75 17.34 3.77
CA GLU A 115 15.14 17.82 2.52
C GLU A 115 14.22 16.77 1.88
N LEU A 116 14.59 15.48 1.98
CA LEU A 116 13.73 14.39 1.50
C LEU A 116 12.44 14.33 2.32
N LEU A 117 12.55 14.44 3.65
CA LEU A 117 11.41 14.44 4.55
C LEU A 117 10.47 15.63 4.28
N GLU A 118 11.03 16.83 4.13
CA GLU A 118 10.27 18.04 3.81
C GLU A 118 9.59 17.91 2.44
N TYR A 119 10.29 17.41 1.43
CA TYR A 119 9.73 17.18 0.11
C TYR A 119 8.55 16.19 0.14
N LEU A 120 8.68 15.08 0.85
CA LEU A 120 7.62 14.08 0.98
C LEU A 120 6.41 14.64 1.76
N LYS A 121 6.65 15.32 2.88
CA LYS A 121 5.58 15.98 3.65
C LYS A 121 4.83 17.01 2.80
N THR A 122 5.58 17.88 2.11
CA THR A 122 5.00 18.88 1.22
C THR A 122 4.19 18.20 0.12
N THR A 123 4.69 17.09 -0.44
CA THR A 123 3.95 16.35 -1.47
C THR A 123 2.62 15.80 -0.95
N VAL A 124 2.62 15.16 0.22
CA VAL A 124 1.38 14.65 0.83
C VAL A 124 0.40 15.78 1.10
N GLN A 125 0.86 16.89 1.69
CA GLN A 125 0.02 18.07 1.92
C GLN A 125 -0.57 18.63 0.63
N ASN A 126 0.19 18.62 -0.46
CA ASN A 126 -0.28 19.09 -1.76
C ASN A 126 -1.38 18.19 -2.32
N ILE A 127 -1.19 16.88 -2.22
CA ILE A 127 -2.16 15.88 -2.66
C ILE A 127 -3.45 16.01 -1.84
N ASP A 128 -3.35 16.11 -0.51
CA ASP A 128 -4.51 16.27 0.37
C ASP A 128 -5.25 17.58 0.12
N PHE A 129 -4.53 18.68 -0.08
CA PHE A 129 -5.12 19.96 -0.47
C PHE A 129 -5.90 19.84 -1.78
N GLU A 130 -5.31 19.19 -2.79
CA GLU A 130 -5.94 19.03 -4.09
C GLU A 130 -7.17 18.11 -4.04
N ILE A 131 -7.12 17.03 -3.26
CA ILE A 131 -8.27 16.15 -3.02
C ILE A 131 -9.40 16.91 -2.33
N ASN A 132 -9.09 17.73 -1.31
CA ASN A 132 -10.09 18.54 -0.61
C ASN A 132 -10.73 19.59 -1.52
N GLN A 133 -9.94 20.23 -2.39
CA GLN A 133 -10.46 21.14 -3.41
C GLN A 133 -11.34 20.40 -4.42
N ALA A 134 -10.90 19.23 -4.89
CA ALA A 134 -11.67 18.40 -5.82
C ALA A 134 -13.01 17.97 -5.23
N ARG A 135 -13.05 17.61 -3.94
CA ARG A 135 -14.29 17.29 -3.24
C ARG A 135 -15.30 18.44 -3.25
N ALA A 136 -14.86 19.69 -3.29
CA ALA A 136 -15.76 20.85 -3.27
C ALA A 136 -16.53 21.05 -4.58
N TYR A 137 -16.05 20.52 -5.71
CA TYR A 137 -16.67 20.72 -7.02
C TYR A 137 -17.01 19.44 -7.79
N LEU A 138 -16.40 18.30 -7.46
CA LEU A 138 -16.74 17.02 -8.11
C LEU A 138 -18.12 16.53 -7.66
N PRO A 139 -18.91 15.91 -8.56
CA PRO A 139 -20.18 15.30 -8.21
C PRO A 139 -20.00 14.17 -7.19
N GLU A 140 -20.82 14.14 -6.13
CA GLU A 140 -20.73 13.11 -5.08
C GLU A 140 -21.23 11.73 -5.55
N GLU A 141 -22.09 11.71 -6.57
CA GLU A 141 -22.70 10.49 -7.12
C GLU A 141 -21.72 9.70 -8.00
N LYS A 142 -20.65 10.33 -8.49
CA LYS A 142 -19.67 9.73 -9.40
C LYS A 142 -18.43 9.22 -8.64
N PRO A 143 -17.79 8.12 -9.08
CA PRO A 143 -16.58 7.57 -8.46
C PRO A 143 -15.32 8.41 -8.71
N THR A 144 -15.41 9.49 -9.48
CA THR A 144 -14.30 10.34 -9.94
C THR A 144 -13.37 10.80 -8.83
N LEU A 145 -13.91 11.24 -7.68
CA LEU A 145 -13.10 11.68 -6.55
C LEU A 145 -12.23 10.54 -5.99
N ARG A 146 -12.77 9.32 -5.95
CA ARG A 146 -12.05 8.12 -5.50
C ARG A 146 -10.96 7.74 -6.51
N ILE A 147 -11.28 7.73 -7.80
CA ILE A 147 -10.32 7.41 -8.88
C ILE A 147 -9.18 8.44 -8.88
N PHE A 148 -9.52 9.72 -8.74
CA PHE A 148 -8.56 10.82 -8.65
C PHE A 148 -7.64 10.69 -7.42
N THR A 149 -8.21 10.40 -6.25
CA THR A 149 -7.45 10.17 -5.01
C THR A 149 -6.46 9.00 -5.19
N ASP A 150 -6.93 7.88 -5.76
CA ASP A 150 -6.10 6.72 -6.04
C ASP A 150 -4.99 7.05 -7.05
N LEU A 151 -5.28 7.84 -8.08
CA LEU A 151 -4.31 8.28 -9.08
C LEU A 151 -3.20 9.08 -8.43
N LEU A 152 -3.53 10.12 -7.65
CA LEU A 152 -2.53 10.97 -7.00
C LEU A 152 -1.65 10.20 -6.01
N LYS A 153 -2.23 9.25 -5.26
CA LYS A 153 -1.48 8.41 -4.32
C LYS A 153 -0.66 7.31 -5.00
N LYS A 154 -1.07 6.82 -6.18
CA LYS A 154 -0.34 5.79 -6.95
C LYS A 154 0.73 6.38 -7.89
N LYS A 155 0.51 7.57 -8.44
CA LYS A 155 1.42 8.28 -9.34
C LYS A 155 1.76 9.69 -8.81
N PRO A 156 2.30 9.80 -7.58
CA PRO A 156 2.65 11.11 -7.02
C PRO A 156 3.85 11.77 -7.73
N PHE A 157 4.68 10.96 -8.40
CA PHE A 157 5.90 11.39 -9.09
C PHE A 157 6.11 10.60 -10.38
N SER A 158 6.95 11.14 -11.27
CA SER A 158 7.48 10.35 -12.39
C SER A 158 8.39 9.21 -11.92
N ASN A 159 8.53 8.18 -12.76
CA ASN A 159 9.33 6.99 -12.43
C ASN A 159 10.80 7.34 -12.10
N ASN A 160 11.37 8.37 -12.73
CA ASN A 160 12.75 8.80 -12.46
C ASN A 160 12.91 9.29 -11.01
N ILE A 161 11.96 10.10 -10.54
CA ILE A 161 11.96 10.63 -9.17
C ILE A 161 11.80 9.50 -8.17
N LEU A 162 10.86 8.60 -8.45
CA LEU A 162 10.62 7.44 -7.61
C LEU A 162 11.90 6.60 -7.48
N ASN A 163 12.64 6.35 -8.55
CA ASN A 163 13.89 5.60 -8.51
C ASN A 163 14.97 6.29 -7.65
N VAL A 164 15.08 7.62 -7.72
CA VAL A 164 16.02 8.38 -6.88
C VAL A 164 15.66 8.27 -5.40
N ILE A 165 14.37 8.42 -5.07
CA ILE A 165 13.89 8.29 -3.68
C ILE A 165 14.10 6.86 -3.16
N VAL A 166 13.76 5.85 -3.96
CA VAL A 166 13.95 4.43 -3.63
C VAL A 166 15.44 4.12 -3.42
N GLY A 167 16.34 4.68 -4.24
CA GLY A 167 17.78 4.55 -4.04
C GLY A 167 18.28 5.14 -2.72
N LYS A 168 17.78 6.32 -2.34
CA LYS A 168 18.07 6.92 -1.01
C LYS A 168 17.52 6.07 0.13
N LEU A 169 16.28 5.59 0.01
CA LEU A 169 15.67 4.71 1.00
C LEU A 169 16.46 3.42 1.17
N GLN A 170 17.00 2.85 0.09
CA GLN A 170 17.84 1.66 0.16
C GLN A 170 19.11 1.90 1.00
N LEU A 171 19.75 3.07 0.85
CA LEU A 171 20.91 3.45 1.68
C LEU A 171 20.50 3.59 3.16
N LEU A 172 19.37 4.23 3.44
CA LEU A 172 18.87 4.41 4.81
C LEU A 172 18.49 3.08 5.49
N VAL A 173 17.87 2.17 4.73
CA VAL A 173 17.50 0.83 5.23
C VAL A 173 18.75 0.03 5.61
N SER A 174 19.86 0.21 4.88
CA SER A 174 21.09 -0.56 5.06
C SER A 174 21.77 -0.29 6.42
N ASP A 175 21.68 0.93 6.94
CA ASP A 175 22.37 1.36 8.16
C ASP A 175 21.45 1.35 9.39
N GLU A 176 21.81 0.57 10.42
CA GLU A 176 21.00 0.48 11.65
C GLU A 176 20.92 1.80 12.44
N ASN A 177 21.84 2.74 12.20
CA ASN A 177 21.84 4.04 12.86
C ASN A 177 20.78 5.00 12.29
N ASN A 178 20.26 4.74 11.09
CA ASN A 178 19.36 5.65 10.38
C ASN A 178 17.87 5.32 10.59
N TYR A 179 17.53 4.37 11.46
CA TYR A 179 16.13 3.98 11.66
C TYR A 179 15.25 5.12 12.18
N GLN A 180 15.79 6.04 12.97
CA GLN A 180 15.03 7.22 13.43
C GLN A 180 14.58 8.11 12.25
N GLU A 181 15.45 8.30 11.27
CA GLU A 181 15.14 9.05 10.05
C GLU A 181 14.13 8.28 9.19
N LEU A 182 14.28 6.95 9.11
CA LEU A 182 13.34 6.07 8.41
C LEU A 182 11.95 6.15 9.03
N THR A 183 11.85 6.17 10.37
CA THR A 183 10.59 6.36 11.10
C THR A 183 9.91 7.67 10.70
N ALA A 184 10.67 8.77 10.65
CA ALA A 184 10.12 10.07 10.26
C ALA A 184 9.64 10.07 8.80
N LEU A 185 10.36 9.38 7.90
CA LEU A 185 9.99 9.22 6.49
C LEU A 185 8.79 8.28 6.30
N PHE A 186 8.54 7.35 7.22
CA PHE A 186 7.47 6.36 7.07
C PHE A 186 6.08 7.00 7.05
N GLU A 187 5.82 8.02 7.86
CA GLU A 187 4.52 8.71 7.90
C GLU A 187 4.09 9.26 6.53
N PRO A 188 4.88 10.11 5.84
CA PRO A 188 4.48 10.58 4.51
C PRO A 188 4.53 9.45 3.46
N ILE A 189 5.42 8.46 3.59
CA ILE A 189 5.47 7.32 2.65
C ILE A 189 4.20 6.47 2.75
N ARG A 190 3.62 6.32 3.95
CA ARG A 190 2.42 5.51 4.20
C ARG A 190 1.23 5.98 3.37
N GLU A 191 1.09 7.29 3.16
CA GLU A 191 0.04 7.90 2.34
C GLU A 191 0.28 7.73 0.83
N LEU A 192 1.53 7.50 0.42
CA LEU A 192 1.94 7.34 -0.97
C LEU A 192 2.00 5.85 -1.35
N ILE A 193 0.88 5.31 -1.82
CA ILE A 193 0.67 3.86 -2.07
C ILE A 193 1.81 3.20 -2.84
N LYS A 194 2.26 3.80 -3.95
CA LYS A 194 3.33 3.21 -4.79
C LYS A 194 4.68 3.23 -4.07
N LEU A 195 5.02 4.34 -3.41
CA LEU A 195 6.28 4.48 -2.67
C LEU A 195 6.31 3.54 -1.45
N LYS A 196 5.18 3.43 -0.73
CA LYS A 196 4.99 2.44 0.33
C LYS A 196 5.29 1.04 -0.17
N ASN A 197 4.71 0.63 -1.29
CA ASN A 197 4.91 -0.72 -1.82
C ASN A 197 6.38 -0.99 -2.18
N GLU A 198 7.09 -0.01 -2.73
CA GLU A 198 8.53 -0.14 -2.99
C GLU A 198 9.34 -0.22 -1.70
N LEU A 199 9.02 0.59 -0.68
CA LEU A 199 9.65 0.49 0.64
C LEU A 199 9.44 -0.90 1.27
N LEU A 200 8.23 -1.46 1.17
CA LEU A 200 7.94 -2.81 1.68
C LEU A 200 8.82 -3.86 1.00
N LYS A 201 9.01 -3.77 -0.33
CA LYS A 201 9.91 -4.68 -1.05
C LYS A 201 11.37 -4.51 -0.63
N LEU A 202 11.83 -3.27 -0.48
CA LEU A 202 13.21 -2.97 -0.02
C LEU A 202 13.47 -3.58 1.35
N ILE A 203 12.51 -3.46 2.27
CA ILE A 203 12.62 -4.03 3.60
C ILE A 203 12.62 -5.56 3.54
N GLU A 204 11.75 -6.17 2.72
CA GLU A 204 11.72 -7.61 2.49
C GLU A 204 13.08 -8.14 2.00
N THR A 205 13.69 -7.48 1.00
CA THR A 205 15.00 -7.85 0.46
C THR A 205 16.12 -7.63 1.47
N HIS A 206 16.09 -6.52 2.18
CA HIS A 206 17.11 -6.17 3.16
C HIS A 206 17.11 -7.13 4.37
N ILE A 207 15.94 -7.52 4.86
CA ILE A 207 15.82 -8.51 5.94
C ILE A 207 16.40 -9.85 5.49
N TYR A 208 16.07 -10.28 4.28
CA TYR A 208 16.66 -11.48 3.69
C TYR A 208 18.19 -11.40 3.63
N GLU A 209 18.74 -10.31 3.10
CA GLU A 209 20.20 -10.13 2.97
C GLU A 209 20.91 -10.06 4.32
N LYS A 210 20.40 -9.29 5.28
CA LYS A 210 20.99 -9.23 6.63
C LYS A 210 20.90 -10.56 7.36
N ALA A 211 19.77 -11.28 7.26
CA ALA A 211 19.63 -12.61 7.85
C ALA A 211 20.60 -13.62 7.21
N MET A 212 20.87 -13.50 5.91
CA MET A 212 21.83 -14.36 5.21
C MET A 212 23.27 -14.04 5.62
N ASN A 213 23.65 -12.77 5.59
CA ASN A 213 24.99 -12.32 5.96
C ASN A 213 25.33 -12.66 7.42
N THR A 214 24.36 -12.51 8.34
CA THR A 214 24.55 -12.87 9.75
C THR A 214 24.83 -14.35 9.91
N ILE A 215 24.14 -15.23 9.18
CA ILE A 215 24.44 -16.67 9.21
C ILE A 215 25.79 -16.97 8.56
N GLU A 216 26.11 -16.38 7.41
CA GLU A 216 27.40 -16.61 6.73
C GLU A 216 28.61 -16.14 7.55
N SER A 217 28.43 -15.15 8.43
CA SER A 217 29.48 -14.64 9.31
C SER A 217 29.80 -15.52 10.53
N ILE A 218 28.97 -16.53 10.82
CA ILE A 218 29.14 -17.41 11.98
C ILE A 218 30.10 -18.55 11.62
N ASN A 219 30.97 -18.94 12.54
CA ASN A 219 31.91 -20.06 12.34
C ASN A 219 31.18 -21.35 11.95
N ASP A 220 31.69 -22.06 10.93
CA ASP A 220 31.13 -23.31 10.43
C ASP A 220 30.91 -24.35 11.55
N ASP A 221 31.82 -24.44 12.52
CA ASP A 221 31.71 -25.36 13.67
C ASP A 221 30.50 -25.08 14.57
N LEU A 222 30.09 -23.81 14.70
CA LEU A 222 28.92 -23.39 15.46
C LEU A 222 27.63 -23.66 14.70
N ILE A 223 27.62 -23.43 13.39
CA ILE A 223 26.44 -23.65 12.54
C ILE A 223 26.20 -25.17 12.33
N ASN A 224 27.24 -25.99 12.34
CA ASN A 224 27.16 -27.45 12.28
C ASN A 224 26.40 -28.05 13.48
N ASN A 225 26.22 -27.30 14.57
CA ASN A 225 25.35 -27.70 15.68
C ASN A 225 23.90 -27.26 15.44
N PRO A 226 22.93 -28.20 15.29
CA PRO A 226 21.51 -27.88 15.11
C PRO A 226 20.92 -26.95 16.18
N LEU A 227 21.41 -27.04 17.42
CA LEU A 227 20.94 -26.21 18.55
C LEU A 227 21.30 -24.75 18.32
N SER A 228 22.58 -24.49 18.06
CA SER A 228 23.12 -23.16 17.85
C SER A 228 22.52 -22.52 16.60
N TYR A 229 22.33 -23.30 15.53
CA TYR A 229 21.73 -22.81 14.29
C TYR A 229 20.28 -22.34 14.50
N ILE A 230 19.45 -23.12 15.20
CA ILE A 230 18.06 -22.75 15.49
C ILE A 230 17.98 -21.53 16.40
N GLN A 231 18.84 -21.45 17.42
CA GLN A 231 18.90 -20.27 18.29
C GLN A 231 19.30 -19.02 17.52
N THR A 232 20.29 -19.10 16.62
CA THR A 232 20.67 -17.97 15.77
C THR A 232 19.50 -17.49 14.91
N ILE A 233 18.78 -18.40 14.26
CA ILE A 233 17.65 -18.07 13.39
C ILE A 233 16.52 -17.37 14.17
N VAL A 234 16.25 -17.83 15.39
CA VAL A 234 15.25 -17.21 16.29
C VAL A 234 15.73 -15.83 16.76
N ASN A 235 17.00 -15.70 17.12
CA ASN A 235 17.55 -14.42 17.57
C ASN A 235 17.49 -13.36 16.46
N ILE A 236 17.71 -13.75 15.20
CA ILE A 236 17.51 -12.89 14.03
C ILE A 236 16.05 -12.41 13.98
N HIS A 237 15.08 -13.33 14.11
CA HIS A 237 13.65 -12.97 14.13
C HIS A 237 13.33 -11.97 15.23
N GLY A 238 13.70 -12.29 16.48
CA GLY A 238 13.43 -11.43 17.63
C GLY A 238 14.08 -10.06 17.52
N LYS A 239 15.35 -9.98 17.09
CA LYS A 239 16.08 -8.71 16.90
C LYS A 239 15.36 -7.81 15.90
N TYR A 240 15.07 -8.32 14.70
CA TYR A 240 14.52 -7.50 13.62
C TYR A 240 13.02 -7.23 13.80
N LEU A 241 12.25 -8.16 14.36
CA LEU A 241 10.85 -7.91 14.68
C LEU A 241 10.70 -6.81 15.73
N LYS A 242 11.49 -6.88 16.82
CA LYS A 242 11.50 -5.84 17.86
C LYS A 242 11.89 -4.49 17.28
N LEU A 243 12.95 -4.47 16.48
CA LEU A 243 13.41 -3.27 15.79
C LEU A 243 12.29 -2.65 14.94
N ILE A 244 11.58 -3.43 14.12
CA ILE A 244 10.49 -2.93 13.27
C ILE A 244 9.32 -2.40 14.11
N GLN A 245 8.98 -3.08 15.21
CA GLN A 245 7.90 -2.65 16.10
C GLN A 245 8.23 -1.35 16.84
N GLU A 246 9.49 -1.17 17.26
CA GLU A 246 9.95 0.04 17.95
C GLU A 246 10.13 1.22 16.99
N THR A 247 10.56 0.95 15.76
CA THR A 247 10.86 2.01 14.77
C THR A 247 9.64 2.40 13.95
N PHE A 248 8.67 1.51 13.70
CA PHE A 248 7.52 1.80 12.84
C PHE A 248 6.17 1.55 13.52
N VAL A 249 5.82 2.44 14.45
CA VAL A 249 4.55 2.41 15.17
C VAL A 249 3.37 2.45 14.18
N GLY A 250 2.44 1.49 14.28
CA GLY A 250 1.27 1.40 13.40
C GLY A 250 1.54 0.82 12.00
N GLY A 251 2.76 0.34 11.74
CA GLY A 251 3.19 -0.23 10.46
C GLY A 251 2.87 -1.71 10.27
N GLN A 252 1.60 -2.16 10.37
CA GLN A 252 1.27 -3.59 10.18
C GLN A 252 1.74 -4.13 8.83
N SER A 253 1.75 -3.31 7.78
CA SER A 253 2.27 -3.68 6.47
C SER A 253 3.77 -3.99 6.48
N LEU A 254 4.55 -3.37 7.37
CA LEU A 254 5.98 -3.63 7.52
C LEU A 254 6.24 -4.95 8.23
N ILE A 255 5.42 -5.29 9.23
CA ILE A 255 5.46 -6.62 9.87
C ILE A 255 5.18 -7.70 8.82
N VAL A 256 4.19 -7.49 7.95
CA VAL A 256 3.89 -8.41 6.84
C VAL A 256 5.07 -8.50 5.84
N ALA A 257 5.73 -7.39 5.53
CA ALA A 257 6.92 -7.42 4.68
C ALA A 257 8.10 -8.15 5.34
N PHE A 258 8.24 -7.99 6.66
CA PHE A 258 9.20 -8.74 7.45
C PHE A 258 8.90 -10.24 7.44
N ASP A 259 7.64 -10.62 7.66
CA ASP A 259 7.22 -12.02 7.65
C ASP A 259 7.53 -12.67 6.29
N ARG A 260 7.32 -11.95 5.18
CA ARG A 260 7.69 -12.43 3.84
C ARG A 260 9.20 -12.59 3.68
N GLY A 261 9.98 -11.59 4.09
CA GLY A 261 11.43 -11.61 3.97
C GLY A 261 12.06 -12.71 4.82
N TYR A 262 11.55 -12.88 6.04
CA TYR A 262 11.94 -13.95 6.96
C TYR A 262 11.49 -15.32 6.45
N ALA A 263 10.27 -15.48 5.93
CA ALA A 263 9.84 -16.73 5.29
C ALA A 263 10.71 -17.09 4.08
N LYS A 264 11.07 -16.09 3.26
CA LYS A 264 11.98 -16.28 2.13
C LYS A 264 13.34 -16.75 2.63
N PHE A 265 13.87 -16.14 3.68
CA PHE A 265 15.10 -16.57 4.32
C PHE A 265 15.00 -18.01 4.81
N ILE A 266 14.03 -18.35 5.66
CA ILE A 266 13.82 -19.70 6.23
C ILE A 266 13.77 -20.78 5.14
N ASN A 267 13.05 -20.53 4.04
CA ASN A 267 12.82 -21.53 3.00
C ASN A 267 13.87 -21.54 1.88
N GLN A 268 14.58 -20.44 1.66
CA GLN A 268 15.60 -20.33 0.60
C GLN A 268 17.03 -20.37 1.14
N ASN A 269 17.22 -20.48 2.47
CA ASN A 269 18.53 -20.45 3.10
C ASN A 269 19.47 -21.54 2.55
N PRO A 270 20.52 -21.19 1.78
CA PRO A 270 21.50 -22.13 1.25
C PRO A 270 22.41 -22.69 2.36
N VAL A 271 22.45 -22.07 3.54
CA VAL A 271 23.23 -22.56 4.68
C VAL A 271 22.64 -23.83 5.28
N SER A 272 21.32 -24.06 5.14
CA SER A 272 20.74 -25.38 5.41
C SER A 272 21.44 -26.49 4.60
N LYS A 273 21.89 -26.17 3.38
CA LYS A 273 22.65 -27.09 2.51
C LYS A 273 24.14 -27.16 2.84
N ARG A 274 24.70 -26.20 3.60
CA ARG A 274 26.10 -26.23 4.07
C ARG A 274 26.29 -27.01 5.38
N ILE A 275 25.36 -26.85 6.33
CA ILE A 275 25.38 -27.52 7.66
C ILE A 275 25.31 -29.03 7.53
N SER A 276 24.49 -29.49 6.59
CA SER A 276 24.45 -30.89 6.20
C SER A 276 23.99 -30.92 4.76
N ILE A 277 24.87 -31.36 3.87
CA ILE A 277 24.63 -31.52 2.42
C ILE A 277 23.34 -32.33 2.14
N THR A 278 22.79 -33.02 3.14
CA THR A 278 21.66 -33.95 3.05
C THR A 278 20.40 -33.58 3.85
N MET A 279 20.41 -32.58 4.75
CA MET A 279 19.26 -32.32 5.65
C MET A 279 18.57 -30.98 5.37
N THR A 280 17.25 -31.01 5.29
CA THR A 280 16.41 -29.81 5.18
C THR A 280 16.26 -29.12 6.54
N LEU A 281 15.98 -27.80 6.55
CA LEU A 281 15.67 -27.07 7.78
C LEU A 281 14.53 -27.73 8.58
N ALA A 282 13.54 -28.29 7.89
CA ALA A 282 12.45 -29.07 8.48
C ALA A 282 12.96 -30.30 9.27
N GLU A 283 13.96 -31.03 8.75
CA GLU A 283 14.58 -32.14 9.48
C GLU A 283 15.39 -31.64 10.67
N ILE A 284 16.20 -30.59 10.49
CA ILE A 284 17.01 -29.98 11.56
C ILE A 284 16.11 -29.55 12.73
N LEU A 285 14.98 -28.89 12.44
CA LEU A 285 13.98 -28.50 13.44
C LEU A 285 13.36 -29.72 14.13
N ALA A 286 13.04 -30.79 13.40
CA ALA A 286 12.50 -32.02 14.00
C ALA A 286 13.51 -32.69 14.95
N ARG A 287 14.81 -32.66 14.62
CA ARG A 287 15.89 -33.16 15.50
C ARG A 287 16.04 -32.31 16.76
N TYR A 288 15.92 -30.99 16.63
CA TYR A 288 15.94 -30.07 17.76
C TYR A 288 14.76 -30.28 18.71
N CYS A 289 13.56 -30.53 18.15
CA CYS A 289 12.42 -30.94 18.95
C CYS A 289 12.70 -32.26 19.68
N ASP A 290 13.27 -33.25 18.98
CA ASP A 290 13.60 -34.55 19.58
C ASP A 290 14.62 -34.45 20.71
N SER A 291 15.71 -33.72 20.52
CA SER A 291 16.74 -33.53 21.54
C SER A 291 16.20 -32.79 22.76
N SER A 292 15.30 -31.83 22.55
CA SER A 292 14.66 -31.06 23.64
C SER A 292 13.65 -31.87 24.45
N LEU A 293 13.07 -32.94 23.88
CA LEU A 293 12.01 -33.75 24.49
C LEU A 293 12.49 -35.07 25.14
N ARG A 294 13.81 -35.35 25.18
CA ARG A 294 14.37 -36.58 25.76
C ARG A 294 14.63 -36.48 27.28
N LYS A 295 14.36 -37.56 28.02
CA LYS A 295 14.52 -37.73 29.49
C LYS A 295 15.91 -37.46 30.08
N GLY A 296 16.93 -37.25 29.25
CA GLY A 296 18.29 -36.88 29.70
C GLY A 296 18.43 -35.42 30.11
N ASN A 297 17.50 -34.54 29.71
CA ASN A 297 17.56 -33.09 29.97
C ASN A 297 17.00 -32.68 31.35
N LYS A 298 17.19 -33.51 32.39
CA LYS A 298 16.64 -33.28 33.75
C LYS A 298 17.09 -32.00 34.46
N ALA A 299 17.99 -31.23 33.85
CA ALA A 299 18.52 -29.97 34.38
C ALA A 299 17.83 -28.70 33.82
N ILE A 300 16.93 -28.83 32.84
CA ILE A 300 16.24 -27.68 32.23
C ILE A 300 15.02 -27.33 33.10
N LYS A 301 14.96 -26.09 33.59
CA LYS A 301 13.79 -25.58 34.33
C LYS A 301 12.58 -25.49 33.39
N ASN A 302 11.36 -25.62 33.92
CA ASN A 302 10.12 -25.54 33.13
C ASN A 302 10.05 -24.30 32.22
N ASP A 303 10.61 -23.16 32.66
CA ASP A 303 10.60 -21.91 31.90
C ASP A 303 11.53 -21.94 30.67
N GLU A 304 12.73 -22.49 30.80
CA GLU A 304 13.67 -22.68 29.68
C GLU A 304 13.12 -23.66 28.64
N TRP A 305 12.23 -24.57 29.07
CA TRP A 305 11.59 -25.51 28.18
C TRP A 305 10.47 -24.87 27.35
N ASN A 306 9.65 -24.03 27.97
CA ASN A 306 8.63 -23.25 27.28
C ASN A 306 9.25 -22.36 26.20
N GLU A 307 10.36 -21.68 26.52
CA GLU A 307 11.10 -20.85 25.57
C GLU A 307 11.58 -21.65 24.34
N LYS A 308 12.08 -22.88 24.54
CA LYS A 308 12.49 -23.75 23.42
C LYS A 308 11.32 -24.16 22.54
N LEU A 309 10.15 -24.42 23.12
CA LEU A 309 8.94 -24.74 22.35
C LEU A 309 8.44 -23.53 21.56
N ASP A 310 8.44 -22.34 22.17
CA ASP A 310 8.07 -21.10 21.48
C ASP A 310 9.00 -20.84 20.29
N ASN A 311 10.30 -21.05 20.47
CA ASN A 311 11.32 -20.96 19.41
C ASN A 311 11.05 -21.94 18.25
N ILE A 312 10.63 -23.16 18.56
CA ILE A 312 10.22 -24.15 17.55
C ILE A 312 8.97 -23.66 16.80
N ILE A 313 7.98 -23.14 17.51
CA ILE A 313 6.72 -22.67 16.93
C ILE A 313 6.97 -21.50 15.98
N ILE A 314 7.85 -20.56 16.36
CA ILE A 314 8.25 -19.44 15.50
C ILE A 314 8.78 -19.96 14.17
N ILE A 315 9.82 -20.80 14.15
CA ILE A 315 10.38 -21.32 12.89
C ILE A 315 9.35 -22.16 12.13
N PHE A 316 8.60 -23.01 12.83
CA PHE A 316 7.59 -23.87 12.22
C PHE A 316 6.49 -23.07 11.52
N SER A 317 6.16 -21.88 12.01
CA SER A 317 5.14 -21.03 11.38
C SER A 317 5.54 -20.59 9.96
N TYR A 318 6.84 -20.37 9.73
CA TYR A 318 7.43 -19.92 8.46
C TYR A 318 7.91 -21.04 7.53
N LEU A 319 7.96 -22.29 7.98
CA LEU A 319 8.34 -23.43 7.14
C LEU A 319 7.29 -23.74 6.06
N ASN A 320 7.71 -23.92 4.81
CA ASN A 320 6.85 -24.41 3.73
C ASN A 320 6.64 -25.93 3.83
N ASP A 321 7.71 -26.69 4.08
CA ASP A 321 7.72 -28.16 4.09
C ASP A 321 7.28 -28.74 5.45
N LYS A 322 6.10 -28.32 5.95
CA LYS A 322 5.57 -28.75 7.26
C LYS A 322 5.33 -30.25 7.32
N ASP A 323 4.98 -30.88 6.21
CA ASP A 323 4.77 -32.33 6.12
C ASP A 323 6.08 -33.11 6.28
N VAL A 324 7.20 -32.59 5.76
CA VAL A 324 8.55 -33.14 5.94
C VAL A 324 8.93 -33.09 7.40
N PHE A 325 8.75 -31.94 8.06
CA PHE A 325 8.95 -31.80 9.51
C PHE A 325 8.14 -32.85 10.27
N MET A 326 6.84 -32.98 9.98
CA MET A 326 5.94 -33.92 10.66
C MET A 326 6.37 -35.39 10.47
N LYS A 327 6.80 -35.79 9.26
CA LYS A 327 7.30 -37.14 8.99
C LYS A 327 8.51 -37.48 9.87
N PHE A 328 9.50 -36.59 9.94
CA PHE A 328 10.68 -36.79 10.77
C PHE A 328 10.35 -36.74 12.26
N TYR A 329 9.53 -35.79 12.68
CA TYR A 329 9.08 -35.67 14.07
C TYR A 329 8.35 -36.93 14.54
N GLN A 330 7.40 -37.45 13.76
CA GLN A 330 6.68 -38.69 14.08
C GLN A 330 7.61 -39.90 14.16
N LYS A 331 8.56 -40.03 13.22
CA LYS A 331 9.56 -41.11 13.24
C LYS A 331 10.39 -41.07 14.53
N MET A 332 10.82 -39.88 14.94
CA MET A 332 11.60 -39.69 16.17
C MET A 332 10.76 -39.88 17.43
N LEU A 333 9.53 -39.39 17.46
CA LEU A 333 8.57 -39.60 18.55
C LEU A 333 8.32 -41.09 18.79
N ARG A 334 8.07 -41.88 17.73
CA ARG A 334 7.90 -43.34 17.85
C ARG A 334 9.10 -43.98 18.51
N LYS A 335 10.31 -43.60 18.08
CA LYS A 335 11.56 -44.11 18.67
C LYS A 335 11.69 -43.72 20.15
N ARG A 336 11.42 -42.46 20.52
CA ARG A 336 11.43 -42.02 21.92
C ARG A 336 10.43 -42.78 22.79
N LEU A 337 9.24 -43.07 22.27
CA LEU A 337 8.21 -43.82 23.00
C LEU A 337 8.62 -45.28 23.20
N ILE A 338 9.14 -45.94 22.16
CA ILE A 338 9.63 -47.33 22.23
C ILE A 338 10.80 -47.42 23.22
N ASP A 339 11.76 -46.51 23.13
CA ASP A 339 12.96 -46.50 23.96
C ASP A 339 12.68 -45.95 25.39
N GLN A 340 11.43 -45.56 25.71
CA GLN A 340 11.04 -44.91 26.97
C GLN A 340 11.85 -43.64 27.29
N LEU A 341 12.36 -42.97 26.25
CA LEU A 341 13.17 -41.76 26.34
C LEU A 341 12.34 -40.48 26.32
N SER A 342 11.03 -40.54 26.10
CA SER A 342 10.14 -39.37 26.23
C SER A 342 10.08 -38.89 27.68
N LEU A 343 10.28 -37.58 27.89
CA LEU A 343 10.11 -36.89 29.18
C LEU A 343 8.81 -37.27 29.88
#